data_AF-A0A367QRG8-F1
#
_entry.id   AF-A0A367QRG8-F1
#
_cell.length_a   1.000
_cell.length_b   1.000
_cell.length_c   1.000
_cell.angle_alpha   90.00
_cell.angle_beta   90.00
_cell.angle_gamma   90.00
#
_symmetry.space_group_name_H-M   'P 1'
#
loop_
_entity.id
_entity.type
_entity.pdbx_description
1 polymer ?
#
loop_
_entity_poly.entity_id
_entity_poly.type
_entity_poly.pdbx_seq_one_letter_code
_entity_poly.pdbx_strand_id
1 'polypeptide(L)'
;MPYDVTMCPGKNCPIKQNCHRFTDEILGRQDFFGEAPYNFTTHSCEYFLSNRPDENKIRLKAYEIWQQTGYPDGKSVEHWLQAEKELFV
;
A
#
# COMPACT_ATOMS: atom_id res chain seq x y z
N MET A 1 2.11 11.27 7.97
CA MET A 1 3.32 11.77 7.29
C MET A 1 4.27 10.60 7.11
N PRO A 2 4.26 9.90 5.96
CA PRO A 2 5.06 8.71 5.73
C PRO A 2 6.49 9.07 5.27
N TYR A 3 7.07 10.15 5.78
CA TYR A 3 8.34 10.70 5.26
C TYR A 3 9.59 9.93 5.69
N ASP A 4 9.45 8.84 6.43
CA ASP A 4 10.58 8.05 6.94
C ASP A 4 10.63 6.65 6.29
N VAL A 5 10.46 6.62 4.97
CA VAL A 5 10.57 5.40 4.19
C VAL A 5 11.72 5.56 3.20
N THR A 6 12.75 4.72 3.33
CA THR A 6 13.82 4.64 2.32
C THR A 6 13.25 4.12 1.01
N MET A 7 13.38 4.92 -0.05
CA MET A 7 12.87 4.63 -1.38
C MET A 7 13.71 3.54 -2.07
N CYS A 8 13.05 2.76 -2.93
CA CYS A 8 13.65 1.64 -3.63
C CYS A 8 13.71 1.94 -5.14
N PRO A 9 14.87 1.76 -5.80
CA PRO A 9 14.99 1.95 -7.25
C PRO A 9 14.22 0.89 -8.07
N GLY A 10 13.84 -0.24 -7.44
CA GLY A 10 13.04 -1.29 -8.08
C GLY A 10 13.72 -2.02 -9.26
N LYS A 11 15.03 -1.84 -9.46
CA LYS A 11 15.78 -2.47 -10.56
C LYS A 11 15.66 -4.00 -10.47
N ASN A 12 15.19 -4.62 -11.56
CA ASN A 12 14.95 -6.07 -11.70
C ASN A 12 14.01 -6.72 -10.66
N CYS A 13 13.30 -5.94 -9.83
CA CYS A 13 12.39 -6.47 -8.82
C CYS A 13 11.01 -6.78 -9.43
N PRO A 14 10.52 -8.04 -9.41
CA PRO A 14 9.24 -8.41 -10.00
C PRO A 14 8.03 -7.91 -9.19
N ILE A 15 8.20 -7.66 -7.89
CA ILE A 15 7.13 -7.23 -6.98
C ILE A 15 7.10 -5.71 -6.75
N LYS A 16 7.90 -4.94 -7.50
CA LYS A 16 8.06 -3.49 -7.27
C LYS A 16 6.75 -2.70 -7.38
N GLN A 17 5.84 -3.10 -8.26
CA GLN A 17 4.55 -2.43 -8.46
C GLN A 17 3.61 -2.54 -7.25
N ASN A 18 3.88 -3.48 -6.35
CA ASN A 18 3.11 -3.69 -5.13
C ASN A 18 3.87 -3.22 -3.88
N CYS A 19 4.98 -2.49 -4.06
CA CYS A 19 5.86 -2.06 -2.98
C CYS A 19 5.86 -0.53 -2.85
N HIS A 20 5.45 -0.03 -1.69
CA HIS A 20 5.26 1.40 -1.45
C HIS A 20 6.59 2.15 -1.58
N ARG A 21 7.71 1.50 -1.24
CA ARG A 21 9.05 2.08 -1.42
C ARG A 21 9.38 2.43 -2.87
N PHE A 22 8.70 1.81 -3.84
CA PHE A 22 8.89 2.08 -5.26
C PHE A 22 7.76 2.95 -5.84
N THR A 23 6.52 2.79 -5.37
CA THR A 23 5.35 3.52 -5.92
C THR A 23 5.10 4.88 -5.28
N ASP A 24 5.65 5.15 -4.10
CA ASP A 24 5.46 6.42 -3.41
C ASP A 24 6.13 7.59 -4.14
N GLU A 25 5.62 8.80 -3.90
CA GLU A 25 6.08 10.01 -4.56
C GLU A 25 7.37 10.55 -3.92
N ILE A 26 8.33 10.95 -4.76
CA ILE A 26 9.60 11.51 -4.29
C ILE A 26 9.38 12.99 -3.96
N LEU A 27 9.19 13.29 -2.68
CA LEU A 27 8.97 14.65 -2.19
C LEU A 27 10.20 15.18 -1.45
N GLY A 28 10.85 16.19 -2.01
CA GLY A 28 11.98 16.88 -1.38
C GLY A 28 13.23 16.00 -1.25
N ARG A 29 13.82 15.98 -0.05
CA ARG A 29 14.98 15.12 0.26
C ARG A 29 14.49 13.80 0.87
N GLN A 30 14.78 12.70 0.19
CA GLN A 30 14.51 11.34 0.67
C GLN A 30 15.76 10.47 0.49
N ASP A 31 15.85 9.41 1.31
CA ASP A 31 16.91 8.41 1.21
C ASP A 31 16.53 7.31 0.23
N PHE A 32 17.52 6.80 -0.49
CA PHE A 32 17.36 5.73 -1.49
C PHE A 32 18.28 4.57 -1.18
N PHE A 33 17.77 3.35 -1.39
CA PHE A 33 18.64 2.19 -1.50
C PHE A 33 19.50 2.31 -2.75
N GLY A 34 20.80 2.02 -2.64
CA GLY A 34 21.70 1.99 -3.79
C GLY A 34 21.32 0.92 -4.81
N GLU A 35 20.85 -0.25 -4.34
CA GLU A 35 20.34 -1.33 -5.18
C GLU A 35 19.04 -1.92 -4.59
N ALA A 36 18.25 -2.60 -5.42
CA ALA A 36 17.02 -3.23 -4.96
C ALA A 36 17.34 -4.42 -4.03
N PRO A 37 16.84 -4.45 -2.78
CA PRO A 37 17.16 -5.52 -1.82
C PRO A 37 16.36 -6.82 -2.07
N TYR A 38 15.86 -7.02 -3.29
CA TYR A 38 15.10 -8.19 -3.67
C TYR A 38 16.03 -9.40 -3.85
N ASN A 39 15.73 -10.50 -3.18
CA ASN A 39 16.47 -11.75 -3.29
C ASN A 39 15.82 -12.64 -4.36
N PHE A 40 16.55 -12.87 -5.44
CA PHE A 40 16.11 -13.72 -6.55
C PHE A 40 16.11 -15.22 -6.22
N THR A 41 16.94 -15.66 -5.28
CA THR A 41 16.99 -17.07 -4.87
C THR A 41 15.76 -17.44 -4.06
N THR A 42 15.37 -16.59 -3.10
CA THR A 42 14.21 -16.82 -2.22
C THR A 42 12.92 -16.20 -2.76
N HIS A 43 12.99 -15.49 -3.88
CA HIS A 43 11.88 -14.75 -4.49
C HIS A 43 11.18 -13.77 -3.53
N SER A 44 11.92 -13.19 -2.58
CA SER A 44 11.38 -12.36 -1.50
C SER A 44 12.24 -11.12 -1.23
N CYS A 45 11.67 -10.13 -0.54
CA CYS A 45 12.37 -8.92 -0.13
C CYS A 45 12.03 -8.64 1.34
N GLU A 46 13.05 -8.54 2.19
CA GLU A 46 12.88 -8.24 3.62
C GLU A 46 12.31 -6.85 3.86
N TYR A 47 12.64 -5.90 2.98
CA TYR A 47 12.15 -4.52 3.03
C TYR A 47 10.85 -4.32 2.25
N PHE A 48 10.16 -5.40 1.85
CA PHE A 48 8.90 -5.28 1.12
C PHE A 48 7.85 -4.56 1.98
N LEU A 49 7.32 -3.46 1.46
CA LEU A 49 6.25 -2.70 2.09
C LEU A 49 5.04 -2.74 1.16
N SER A 50 4.03 -3.54 1.51
CA SER A 50 2.85 -3.73 0.67
C SER A 50 2.09 -2.42 0.42
N ASN A 51 1.71 -2.18 -0.84
CA ASN A 51 0.77 -1.12 -1.24
C ASN A 51 -0.65 -1.37 -0.72
N ARG A 52 -0.97 -2.63 -0.45
CA ARG A 52 -2.26 -2.98 0.12
C ARG A 52 -2.38 -2.38 1.52
N PRO A 53 -3.44 -1.60 1.79
CA PRO A 53 -3.69 -1.02 3.10
C PRO A 53 -3.93 -2.10 4.16
N ASP A 54 -3.62 -1.77 5.41
CA ASP A 54 -3.90 -2.63 6.56
C ASP A 54 -5.40 -2.89 6.70
N GLU A 55 -5.77 -4.11 7.10
CA GLU A 55 -7.15 -4.55 7.23
C GLU A 55 -7.96 -3.64 8.18
N ASN A 56 -7.35 -3.12 9.26
CA ASN A 56 -8.04 -2.20 10.16
C ASN A 56 -8.37 -0.86 9.50
N LYS A 57 -7.49 -0.37 8.61
CA LYS A 57 -7.74 0.85 7.84
C LYS A 57 -8.90 0.64 6.86
N ILE A 58 -8.90 -0.49 6.16
CA ILE A 58 -10.00 -0.86 5.25
C ILE A 58 -11.31 -0.93 6.03
N ARG A 59 -11.32 -1.62 7.18
CA ARG A 59 -12.50 -1.74 8.04
C ARG A 59 -13.05 -0.39 8.48
N LEU A 60 -12.18 0.50 8.98
CA LEU A 60 -12.59 1.83 9.43
C LEU A 60 -13.19 2.64 8.27
N LYS A 61 -12.52 2.63 7.12
CA LYS A 61 -12.98 3.34 5.92
C LYS A 61 -14.28 2.76 5.35
N ALA A 62 -14.44 1.43 5.37
CA ALA A 62 -15.67 0.77 4.96
C ALA A 62 -16.85 1.15 5.88
N TYR A 63 -16.60 1.26 7.18
CA TYR A 63 -17.58 1.75 8.14
C TYR A 63 -17.98 3.20 7.86
N GLU A 64 -17.02 4.09 7.59
CA GLU A 64 -17.30 5.48 7.20
C GLU A 64 -18.17 5.56 5.93
N ILE A 65 -17.85 4.76 4.89
CA ILE A 65 -18.65 4.69 3.65
C ILE A 65 -20.08 4.22 3.97
N TRP A 66 -20.25 3.23 4.84
CA TRP A 66 -21.56 2.75 5.26
C TRP A 66 -22.38 3.84 5.97
N GLN A 67 -21.75 4.61 6.87
CA GLN A 67 -22.41 5.74 7.53
C GLN A 67 -22.81 6.83 6.53
N GLN A 68 -21.94 7.16 5.57
CA GLN A 68 -22.19 8.17 4.54
C GLN A 68 -23.30 7.78 3.56
N THR A 69 -23.44 6.48 3.29
CA THR A 69 -24.48 5.94 2.38
C THR A 69 -25.83 5.73 3.07
N GLY A 70 -25.97 6.10 4.34
CA GLY A 70 -27.24 6.06 5.06
C GLY A 70 -27.57 4.70 5.67
N TYR A 71 -26.55 3.93 6.05
CA TYR A 71 -26.69 2.66 6.77
C TYR A 71 -27.42 1.54 6.00
N PRO A 72 -27.13 1.30 4.70
CA PRO A 72 -27.78 0.23 3.95
C PRO A 72 -27.38 -1.14 4.49
N ASP A 73 -28.35 -2.06 4.54
CA ASP A 73 -28.10 -3.46 4.89
C ASP A 73 -27.61 -4.27 3.67
N GLY A 74 -26.88 -5.36 3.90
CA GLY A 74 -26.43 -6.28 2.85
C GLY A 74 -25.28 -5.82 1.93
N LYS A 75 -24.76 -4.60 2.10
CA LYS A 75 -23.70 -4.04 1.23
C LYS A 75 -22.28 -4.03 1.82
N SER A 76 -22.05 -4.81 2.88
CA SER A 76 -20.77 -4.83 3.60
C SER A 76 -19.56 -5.13 2.71
N VAL A 77 -19.69 -6.08 1.77
CA VAL A 77 -18.63 -6.46 0.83
C VAL A 77 -18.33 -5.33 -0.16
N GLU A 78 -19.36 -4.66 -0.68
CA GLU A 78 -19.18 -3.54 -1.62
C GLU A 78 -18.44 -2.38 -0.95
N HIS A 79 -18.84 -2.03 0.28
CA HIS A 79 -18.17 -0.98 1.06
C HIS A 79 -16.72 -1.34 1.41
N TRP A 80 -16.44 -2.62 1.68
CA TRP A 80 -15.09 -3.11 1.90
C TRP A 80 -14.19 -2.95 0.66
N LEU A 81 -14.65 -3.41 -0.50
CA LEU A 81 -13.90 -3.33 -1.75
C LEU A 81 -13.68 -1.87 -2.19
N GLN A 82 -14.66 -1.01 -1.94
CA GLN A 82 -14.53 0.42 -2.18
C GLN A 82 -13.46 1.04 -1.25
N ALA A 83 -13.50 0.73 0.04
CA ALA A 83 -12.50 1.20 1.00
C ALA A 83 -11.08 0.74 0.65
N GLU A 84 -10.93 -0.52 0.25
CA GLU A 84 -9.64 -1.07 -0.19
C GLU A 84 -9.10 -0.31 -1.41
N LYS A 85 -9.94 -0.04 -2.42
CA LYS A 85 -9.56 0.75 -3.59
C LYS A 85 -9.17 2.19 -3.25
N GLU A 86 -9.90 2.85 -2.37
CA GLU A 86 -9.63 4.24 -1.97
C GLU A 86 -8.33 4.38 -1.16
N LEU A 87 -7.94 3.32 -0.45
CA LEU A 87 -6.75 3.30 0.39
C LEU A 87 -5.52 2.64 -0.28
N PHE A 88 -5.69 2.10 -1.49
CA PHE A 88 -4.59 1.52 -2.25
C PHE A 88 -3.66 2.64 -2.77
N VAL A 89 -2.36 2.48 -2.53
CA VAL A 89 -1.28 3.43 -2.89
C VAL A 89 -0.30 2.81 -3.87
#